data_AF-A0A8T3YGA6-F1
#
_entry.id   AF-A0A8T3YGA6-F1
#
_cell.length_a   1.000
_cell.length_b   1.000
_cell.length_c   1.000
_cell.angle_alpha   90.00
_cell.angle_beta   90.00
_cell.angle_gamma   90.00
#
_symmetry.space_group_name_H-M   'P 1'
#
loop_
_entity.id
_entity.type
_entity.pdbx_description
1 polymer ?
#
loop_
_entity_poly.entity_id
_entity_poly.type
_entity_poly.pdbx_seq_one_letter_code
_entity_poly.pdbx_strand_id
1 'polypeptide(L)'
;MTDKLDKKYEEQVTKEQPELAKAQEKDKKKAKKEGADKDERIEILKEFTKQVLKRYGNVVRSVVLFGSTARQEFKKESDIDVFLILDDTRSRITPRLKEDIEFGCEEIARKVSPQLSVQQPYLLTEFWRLVREGHPIIFNFIREGIPVYDRDIFLPIKRLLQMGEIKPSKEAVEKFIERGPKRVQRVENAKIYMVVEDCYYAMLESAQAVLMFLGKAPPRPSDAAREMRASLVEPKFLEEKFVKHLEDIILIRKDVEHKKRQEMAGQELDEWIGKAKEFVKEMQKLIVKVEILKRENMVMKSHAIMRETTITLLRALDRLPKEEKFPIGKAFHKELVEPGKVSQNYLDVWNRLEEMKKLVKEGKVMDIPKSDILMQREYVRKFIREAGRMLRQKGTEGPDSKE
;
A
#
# COMPACT_ATOMS: atom_id res chain seq x y z
N MET A 1 -31.43 70.44 -76.49
CA MET A 1 -30.72 70.97 -75.31
C MET A 1 -30.62 69.94 -74.18
N THR A 2 -31.39 68.85 -74.20
CA THR A 2 -31.38 67.73 -73.24
C THR A 2 -30.16 66.80 -73.37
N ASP A 3 -29.66 66.57 -74.59
CA ASP A 3 -28.55 65.61 -74.84
C ASP A 3 -27.15 66.01 -74.30
N LYS A 4 -26.94 67.28 -73.93
CA LYS A 4 -25.66 67.78 -73.39
C LYS A 4 -25.61 67.80 -71.86
N LEU A 5 -26.77 67.73 -71.19
CA LEU A 5 -26.87 67.67 -69.73
C LEU A 5 -26.76 66.23 -69.23
N ASP A 6 -27.33 65.26 -69.95
CA ASP A 6 -27.27 63.83 -69.58
C ASP A 6 -25.86 63.25 -69.73
N LYS A 7 -25.12 63.61 -70.79
CA LYS A 7 -23.72 63.18 -70.97
C LYS A 7 -22.77 63.74 -69.89
N LYS A 8 -23.06 64.92 -69.34
CA LYS A 8 -22.23 65.53 -68.28
C LYS A 8 -22.49 64.87 -66.91
N TYR A 9 -23.70 64.38 -66.68
CA TYR A 9 -24.08 63.62 -65.48
C TYR A 9 -23.54 62.19 -65.53
N GLU A 10 -23.61 61.51 -66.68
CA GLU A 10 -23.07 60.15 -66.85
C GLU A 10 -21.53 60.09 -66.76
N GLU A 11 -20.81 61.10 -67.26
CA GLU A 11 -19.34 61.19 -67.13
C GLU A 11 -18.85 61.51 -65.70
N GLN A 12 -19.66 62.18 -64.87
CA GLN A 12 -19.34 62.43 -63.46
C GLN A 12 -19.55 61.16 -62.62
N VAL A 13 -20.66 60.44 -62.83
CA VAL A 13 -20.98 59.20 -62.08
C VAL A 13 -20.04 58.04 -62.44
N THR A 14 -19.56 57.95 -63.69
CA THR A 14 -18.59 56.91 -64.11
C THR A 14 -17.15 57.16 -63.67
N LYS A 15 -16.79 58.40 -63.29
CA LYS A 15 -15.46 58.71 -62.72
C LYS A 15 -15.41 58.62 -61.19
N GLU A 16 -16.51 58.88 -60.50
CA GLU A 16 -16.55 58.83 -59.02
C GLU A 16 -16.61 57.39 -58.47
N GLN A 17 -17.25 56.43 -59.14
CA GLN A 17 -17.33 55.03 -58.68
C GLN A 17 -15.98 54.27 -58.68
N PRO A 18 -15.09 54.42 -59.70
CA PRO A 18 -13.76 53.84 -59.67
C PRO A 18 -12.80 54.53 -58.68
N GLU A 19 -12.98 55.82 -58.40
CA GLU A 19 -12.14 56.56 -57.45
C GLU A 19 -12.49 56.23 -55.98
N LEU A 20 -13.76 56.05 -55.64
CA LEU A 20 -14.20 55.55 -54.32
C LEU A 20 -13.74 54.09 -54.07
N ALA A 21 -13.80 53.22 -55.08
CA ALA A 21 -13.31 51.85 -54.98
C ALA A 21 -11.76 51.80 -54.86
N LYS A 22 -11.04 52.65 -55.60
CA LYS A 22 -9.57 52.78 -55.50
C LYS A 22 -9.12 53.44 -54.20
N ALA A 23 -9.92 54.36 -53.63
CA ALA A 23 -9.66 54.95 -52.32
C ALA A 23 -9.86 53.92 -51.21
N GLN A 24 -10.94 53.14 -51.25
CA GLN A 24 -11.19 52.03 -50.32
C GLN A 24 -10.15 50.89 -50.44
N GLU A 25 -9.67 50.59 -51.64
CA GLU A 25 -8.60 49.61 -51.85
C GLU A 25 -7.21 50.15 -51.45
N LYS A 26 -6.96 51.45 -51.62
CA LYS A 26 -5.77 52.14 -51.09
C LYS A 26 -5.79 52.21 -49.56
N ASP A 27 -6.92 52.50 -48.94
CA ASP A 27 -7.08 52.50 -47.48
C ASP A 27 -6.95 51.09 -46.89
N LYS A 28 -7.46 50.06 -47.57
CA LYS A 28 -7.18 48.65 -47.23
C LYS A 28 -5.69 48.30 -47.35
N LYS A 29 -4.98 48.80 -48.37
CA LYS A 29 -3.53 48.61 -48.55
C LYS A 29 -2.68 49.45 -47.58
N LYS A 30 -3.19 50.60 -47.11
CA LYS A 30 -2.53 51.49 -46.16
C LYS A 30 -2.70 51.00 -44.71
N ALA A 31 -3.89 50.52 -44.35
CA ALA A 31 -4.16 49.85 -43.07
C ALA A 31 -3.42 48.51 -42.93
N LYS A 32 -3.20 47.77 -44.04
CA LYS A 32 -2.33 46.57 -44.03
C LYS A 32 -0.84 46.87 -43.79
N LYS A 33 -0.39 48.12 -43.95
CA LYS A 33 1.01 48.52 -43.72
C LYS A 33 1.31 48.90 -42.26
N GLU A 34 0.28 49.15 -41.46
CA GLU A 34 0.38 49.44 -40.02
C GLU A 34 -0.39 48.35 -39.26
N GLY A 35 0.17 47.14 -39.24
CA GLY A 35 -0.49 46.01 -38.58
C GLY A 35 -0.50 46.14 -37.05
N ALA A 36 -1.53 45.58 -36.41
CA ALA A 36 -1.76 45.79 -34.98
C ALA A 36 -0.73 45.11 -34.08
N ASP A 37 -0.30 45.81 -33.04
CA ASP A 37 0.53 45.26 -31.98
C ASP A 37 -0.27 44.43 -30.96
N LYS A 38 0.38 43.96 -29.88
CA LYS A 38 -0.26 43.07 -28.90
C LYS A 38 -1.40 43.75 -28.14
N ASP A 39 -1.21 45.00 -27.74
CA ASP A 39 -2.19 45.72 -26.92
C ASP A 39 -3.38 46.17 -27.77
N GLU A 40 -3.11 46.61 -29.01
CA GLU A 40 -4.14 46.91 -30.00
C GLU A 40 -4.99 45.68 -30.32
N ARG A 41 -4.38 44.50 -30.49
CA ARG A 41 -5.11 43.24 -30.71
C ARG A 41 -6.04 42.88 -29.56
N ILE A 42 -5.63 43.14 -28.32
CA ILE A 42 -6.47 42.92 -27.13
C ILE A 42 -7.69 43.82 -27.16
N GLU A 43 -7.52 45.11 -27.50
CA GLU A 43 -8.64 46.06 -27.59
C GLU A 43 -9.58 45.72 -28.76
N ILE A 44 -9.03 45.32 -29.92
CA ILE A 44 -9.80 44.83 -31.07
C ILE A 44 -10.68 43.63 -30.65
N LEU A 45 -10.11 42.66 -29.94
CA LEU A 45 -10.83 41.46 -29.47
C LEU A 45 -11.92 41.79 -28.46
N LYS A 46 -11.66 42.71 -27.52
CA LYS A 46 -12.65 43.18 -26.54
C LYS A 46 -13.83 43.86 -27.22
N GLU A 47 -13.57 44.79 -28.15
CA GLU A 47 -14.62 45.52 -28.84
C GLU A 47 -15.44 44.60 -29.76
N PHE A 48 -14.79 43.71 -30.51
CA PHE A 48 -15.47 42.67 -31.29
C PHE A 48 -16.39 41.82 -30.42
N THR A 49 -15.85 41.28 -29.32
CA THR A 49 -16.60 40.44 -28.39
C THR A 49 -17.79 41.18 -27.80
N LYS A 50 -17.62 42.44 -27.40
CA LYS A 50 -18.69 43.30 -26.87
C LYS A 50 -19.82 43.50 -27.89
N GLN A 51 -19.51 43.79 -29.16
CA GLN A 51 -20.53 43.97 -30.20
C GLN A 51 -21.25 42.66 -30.54
N VAL A 52 -20.51 41.54 -30.63
CA VAL A 52 -21.09 40.21 -30.81
C VAL A 52 -22.06 39.88 -29.67
N LEU A 53 -21.65 40.08 -28.42
CA LEU A 53 -22.50 39.77 -27.26
C LEU A 53 -23.71 40.69 -27.17
N LYS A 54 -23.61 41.95 -27.59
CA LYS A 54 -24.75 42.87 -27.66
C LYS A 54 -25.83 42.37 -28.61
N ARG A 55 -25.44 41.75 -29.73
CA ARG A 55 -26.38 41.29 -30.77
C ARG A 55 -26.82 39.83 -30.60
N TYR A 56 -25.92 38.95 -30.15
CA TYR A 56 -26.09 37.50 -30.15
C TYR A 56 -25.81 36.84 -28.78
N GLY A 57 -25.72 37.61 -27.70
CA GLY A 57 -25.34 37.11 -26.37
C GLY A 57 -26.29 36.10 -25.74
N ASN A 58 -27.50 35.90 -26.29
CA ASN A 58 -28.43 34.84 -25.88
C ASN A 58 -27.97 33.45 -26.37
N VAL A 59 -27.36 33.37 -27.55
CA VAL A 59 -26.90 32.12 -28.17
C VAL A 59 -25.41 31.90 -28.02
N VAL A 60 -24.59 32.95 -27.96
CA VAL A 60 -23.12 32.84 -27.83
C VAL A 60 -22.73 32.34 -26.44
N ARG A 61 -21.97 31.25 -26.41
CA ARG A 61 -21.37 30.67 -25.20
C ARG A 61 -19.92 31.02 -25.02
N SER A 62 -19.16 30.97 -26.10
CA SER A 62 -17.74 31.26 -26.06
C SER A 62 -17.33 32.03 -27.30
N VAL A 63 -16.41 32.98 -27.12
CA VAL A 63 -15.65 33.63 -28.19
C VAL A 63 -14.20 33.32 -27.91
N VAL A 64 -13.55 32.64 -28.85
CA VAL A 64 -12.22 32.07 -28.65
C VAL A 64 -11.28 32.59 -29.71
N LEU A 65 -10.20 33.23 -29.28
CA LEU A 65 -9.04 33.56 -30.11
C LEU A 65 -8.26 32.28 -30.39
N PHE A 66 -7.85 32.06 -31.63
CA PHE A 66 -6.98 30.94 -31.99
C PHE A 66 -5.94 31.38 -33.04
N GLY A 67 -5.19 30.42 -33.59
CA GLY A 67 -4.22 30.68 -34.64
C GLY A 67 -2.94 31.36 -34.15
N SER A 68 -2.23 32.04 -35.06
CA SER A 68 -0.90 32.62 -34.80
C SER A 68 -0.90 33.62 -33.64
N THR A 69 -1.98 34.38 -33.48
CA THR A 69 -2.13 35.33 -32.37
C THR A 69 -2.24 34.61 -31.02
N ALA A 70 -2.99 33.51 -30.94
CA ALA A 70 -3.08 32.71 -29.71
C ALA A 70 -1.75 32.01 -29.37
N ARG A 71 -1.00 31.57 -30.39
CA ARG A 71 0.33 30.95 -30.23
C ARG A 71 1.46 31.94 -29.93
N GLN A 72 1.19 33.24 -29.97
CA GLN A 72 2.21 34.32 -29.85
C GLN A 72 3.26 34.29 -30.97
N GLU A 73 2.90 33.74 -32.14
CA GLU A 73 3.74 33.62 -33.34
C GLU A 73 3.34 34.64 -34.43
N PHE A 74 2.51 35.62 -34.08
CA PHE A 74 1.95 36.58 -35.01
C PHE A 74 2.97 37.64 -35.44
N LYS A 75 2.86 38.08 -36.69
CA LYS A 75 3.49 39.30 -37.20
C LYS A 75 2.48 40.44 -37.13
N LYS A 76 2.93 41.69 -37.27
CA LYS A 76 2.01 42.85 -37.24
C LYS A 76 0.89 42.71 -38.26
N GLU A 77 1.18 42.17 -39.44
CA GLU A 77 0.23 41.98 -40.54
C GLU A 77 -0.63 40.73 -40.40
N SER A 78 -0.39 39.87 -39.39
CA SER A 78 -1.12 38.61 -39.21
C SER A 78 -2.58 38.83 -38.84
N ASP A 79 -3.45 37.95 -39.33
CA ASP A 79 -4.86 37.95 -38.97
C ASP A 79 -5.07 37.61 -37.48
N ILE A 80 -6.18 38.11 -36.95
CA ILE A 80 -6.68 37.82 -35.60
C ILE A 80 -7.84 36.84 -35.77
N ASP A 81 -7.53 35.55 -35.70
CA ASP A 81 -8.50 34.51 -35.95
C ASP A 81 -9.36 34.21 -34.71
N VAL A 82 -10.68 34.28 -34.87
CA VAL A 82 -11.66 34.00 -33.80
C VAL A 82 -12.73 33.02 -34.27
N PHE A 83 -13.19 32.16 -33.37
CA PHE A 83 -14.40 31.36 -33.61
C PHE A 83 -15.36 31.48 -32.42
N LEU A 84 -16.62 31.14 -32.67
CA LEU A 84 -17.69 31.20 -31.69
C LEU A 84 -18.26 29.81 -31.42
N ILE A 85 -18.72 29.59 -30.20
CA ILE A 85 -19.55 28.44 -29.84
C ILE A 85 -20.96 28.93 -29.54
N LEU A 86 -21.95 28.39 -30.25
CA LEU A 86 -23.36 28.77 -30.18
C LEU A 86 -24.18 27.67 -29.50
N ASP A 87 -24.99 28.02 -28.50
CA ASP A 87 -25.83 27.07 -27.76
C ASP A 87 -27.12 26.73 -28.50
N ASP A 88 -27.08 25.69 -29.31
CA ASP A 88 -28.23 25.12 -30.00
C ASP A 88 -29.06 24.18 -29.12
N THR A 89 -28.64 23.94 -27.87
CA THR A 89 -29.34 23.04 -26.94
C THR A 89 -30.48 23.73 -26.19
N ARG A 90 -30.38 25.05 -25.99
CA ARG A 90 -31.43 25.87 -25.37
C ARG A 90 -32.45 26.40 -26.36
N SER A 91 -32.03 26.63 -27.60
CA SER A 91 -32.88 27.16 -28.65
C SER A 91 -32.38 26.62 -29.97
N ARG A 92 -33.30 26.09 -30.78
CA ARG A 92 -32.93 25.49 -32.06
C ARG A 92 -32.33 26.55 -32.98
N ILE A 93 -31.07 26.34 -33.39
CA ILE A 93 -30.40 27.16 -34.39
C ILE A 93 -30.56 26.45 -35.74
N THR A 94 -31.34 27.05 -36.65
CA THR A 94 -31.50 26.54 -38.02
C THR A 94 -30.26 26.89 -38.85
N PRO A 95 -30.00 26.18 -39.98
CA PRO A 95 -28.89 26.53 -40.87
C PRO A 95 -28.93 27.99 -41.32
N ARG A 96 -30.10 28.49 -41.71
CA ARG A 96 -30.30 29.90 -42.08
C ARG A 96 -29.96 30.86 -40.94
N LEU A 97 -30.37 30.55 -39.70
CA LEU A 97 -30.02 31.39 -38.55
C LEU A 97 -28.51 31.35 -38.26
N LYS A 98 -27.86 30.19 -38.43
CA LYS A 98 -26.41 30.05 -38.29
C LYS A 98 -25.68 30.93 -39.31
N GLU A 99 -26.10 30.90 -40.58
CA GLU A 99 -25.59 31.75 -41.66
C GLU A 99 -25.82 33.25 -41.37
N ASP A 100 -27.00 33.63 -40.89
CA ASP A 100 -27.31 35.02 -40.51
C ASP A 100 -26.42 35.53 -39.35
N ILE A 101 -26.09 34.65 -38.39
CA ILE A 101 -25.17 34.95 -37.29
C ILE A 101 -23.73 35.06 -37.82
N GLU A 102 -23.31 34.14 -38.69
CA GLU A 102 -21.99 34.14 -39.31
C GLU A 102 -21.74 35.44 -40.10
N PHE A 103 -22.64 35.79 -41.03
CA PHE A 103 -22.58 37.05 -41.78
C PHE A 103 -22.58 38.27 -40.85
N GLY A 104 -23.43 38.24 -39.81
CA GLY A 104 -23.47 39.34 -38.83
C GLY A 104 -22.18 39.50 -38.04
N CYS A 105 -21.50 38.41 -37.69
CA CYS A 105 -20.18 38.44 -37.05
C CYS A 105 -19.09 38.95 -38.00
N GLU A 106 -19.11 38.56 -39.27
CA GLU A 106 -18.18 39.09 -40.27
C GLU A 106 -18.33 40.60 -40.47
N GLU A 107 -19.57 41.10 -40.52
CA GLU A 107 -19.84 42.53 -40.64
C GLU A 107 -19.39 43.32 -39.40
N ILE A 108 -19.53 42.75 -38.20
CA ILE A 108 -18.97 43.33 -36.98
C ILE A 108 -17.44 43.34 -37.06
N ALA A 109 -16.82 42.22 -37.45
CA ALA A 109 -15.37 42.11 -37.59
C ALA A 109 -14.80 43.18 -38.53
N ARG A 110 -15.38 43.34 -39.73
CA ARG A 110 -14.97 44.36 -40.71
C ARG A 110 -15.06 45.79 -40.20
N LYS A 111 -16.05 46.09 -39.35
CA LYS A 111 -16.22 47.42 -38.74
C LYS A 111 -15.22 47.67 -37.61
N VAL A 112 -14.85 46.63 -36.87
CA VAL A 112 -13.92 46.74 -35.74
C VAL A 112 -12.47 46.77 -36.21
N SER A 113 -12.06 45.83 -37.07
CA SER A 113 -10.71 45.81 -37.64
C SER A 113 -10.65 44.95 -38.91
N PRO A 114 -9.95 45.42 -39.98
CA PRO A 114 -9.73 44.61 -41.17
C PRO A 114 -8.83 43.39 -40.93
N GLN A 115 -8.17 43.28 -39.77
CA GLN A 115 -7.34 42.13 -39.39
C GLN A 115 -8.13 41.01 -38.69
N LEU A 116 -9.39 41.25 -38.29
CA LEU A 116 -10.21 40.20 -37.67
C LEU A 116 -10.69 39.20 -38.72
N SER A 117 -10.44 37.93 -38.46
CA SER A 117 -10.84 36.79 -39.27
C SER A 117 -11.77 35.93 -38.43
N VAL A 118 -13.08 35.97 -38.72
CA VAL A 118 -14.07 35.14 -38.03
C VAL A 118 -14.22 33.83 -38.78
N GLN A 119 -13.88 32.72 -38.12
CA GLN A 119 -14.16 31.40 -38.66
C GLN A 119 -15.61 30.99 -38.42
N GLN A 120 -16.04 29.97 -39.16
CA GLN A 120 -17.37 29.39 -39.03
C GLN A 120 -17.71 29.10 -37.55
N PRO A 121 -18.86 29.59 -37.05
CA PRO A 121 -19.31 29.28 -35.70
C PRO A 121 -19.59 27.78 -35.53
N TYR A 122 -19.21 27.22 -34.38
CA TYR A 122 -19.57 25.85 -34.02
C TYR A 122 -20.87 25.85 -33.22
N LEU A 123 -21.81 24.97 -33.58
CA LEU A 123 -22.91 24.66 -32.68
C LEU A 123 -22.35 23.88 -31.48
N LEU A 124 -22.93 24.06 -30.30
CA LEU A 124 -22.48 23.40 -29.08
C LEU A 124 -22.54 21.88 -29.23
N THR A 125 -23.61 21.35 -29.82
CA THR A 125 -23.74 19.92 -30.12
C THR A 125 -22.68 19.41 -31.10
N GLU A 126 -22.37 20.19 -32.13
CA GLU A 126 -21.33 19.90 -33.13
C GLU A 126 -19.93 19.90 -32.49
N PHE A 127 -19.61 20.93 -31.71
CA PHE A 127 -18.37 21.05 -30.97
C PHE A 127 -18.14 19.81 -30.09
N TRP A 128 -19.13 19.44 -29.27
CA TRP A 128 -19.05 18.26 -28.41
C TRP A 128 -18.97 16.95 -29.18
N ARG A 129 -19.63 16.83 -30.34
CA ARG A 129 -19.50 15.67 -31.22
C ARG A 129 -18.06 15.52 -31.71
N LEU A 130 -17.46 16.60 -32.22
CA LEU A 130 -16.07 16.61 -32.70
C LEU A 130 -15.07 16.28 -31.57
N VAL A 131 -15.31 16.79 -30.36
CA VAL A 131 -14.49 16.48 -29.18
C VAL A 131 -14.58 14.99 -28.83
N ARG A 132 -15.78 14.41 -28.83
CA ARG A 132 -15.98 12.98 -28.56
C ARG A 132 -15.40 12.06 -29.63
N GLU A 133 -15.48 12.48 -30.89
CA GLU A 133 -14.89 11.76 -32.03
C GLU A 133 -13.37 11.92 -32.12
N GLY A 134 -12.79 12.85 -31.35
CA GLY A 134 -11.36 13.08 -31.34
C GLY A 134 -10.83 13.78 -32.59
N HIS A 135 -11.62 14.67 -33.17
CA HIS A 135 -11.27 15.31 -34.43
C HIS A 135 -9.97 16.14 -34.29
N PRO A 136 -8.92 15.93 -35.12
CA PRO A 136 -7.63 16.58 -34.92
C PRO A 136 -7.69 18.12 -34.87
N ILE A 137 -8.54 18.71 -35.72
CA ILE A 137 -8.74 20.18 -35.76
C ILE A 137 -9.30 20.69 -34.42
N ILE A 138 -10.31 20.02 -33.84
CA ILE A 138 -10.93 20.53 -32.61
C ILE A 138 -9.97 20.43 -31.43
N PHE A 139 -9.12 19.41 -31.39
CA PHE A 139 -8.09 19.30 -30.37
C PHE A 139 -7.04 20.41 -30.49
N ASN A 140 -6.65 20.79 -31.70
CA ASN A 140 -5.74 21.93 -31.90
C ASN A 140 -6.41 23.24 -31.44
N PHE A 141 -7.69 23.44 -31.78
CA PHE A 141 -8.44 24.62 -31.34
C PHE A 141 -8.54 24.70 -29.83
N ILE A 142 -8.86 23.59 -29.14
CA ILE A 142 -8.94 23.55 -27.68
C ILE A 142 -7.56 23.80 -27.04
N ARG A 143 -6.50 23.22 -27.59
CA ARG A 143 -5.13 23.34 -27.07
C ARG A 143 -4.61 24.77 -27.17
N GLU A 144 -4.73 25.37 -28.35
CA GLU A 144 -4.16 26.68 -28.65
C GLU A 144 -5.10 27.82 -28.26
N GLY A 145 -6.42 27.58 -28.33
CA GLY A 145 -7.42 28.62 -28.19
C GLY A 145 -7.39 29.33 -26.84
N ILE A 146 -7.53 30.66 -26.86
CA ILE A 146 -7.61 31.52 -25.69
C ILE A 146 -9.04 32.07 -25.63
N PRO A 147 -9.85 31.71 -24.61
CA PRO A 147 -11.19 32.26 -24.49
C PRO A 147 -11.10 33.75 -24.19
N VAL A 148 -11.68 34.58 -25.05
CA VAL A 148 -11.89 36.02 -24.82
C VAL A 148 -13.18 36.24 -24.02
N TYR A 149 -14.15 35.35 -24.25
CA TYR A 149 -15.38 35.23 -23.48
C TYR A 149 -15.76 33.75 -23.39
N ASP A 150 -16.21 33.29 -22.23
CA ASP A 150 -16.66 31.90 -22.03
C ASP A 150 -17.72 31.83 -20.93
N ARG A 151 -18.79 31.07 -21.19
CA ARG A 151 -19.80 30.67 -20.20
C ARG A 151 -19.59 29.21 -19.79
N ASP A 152 -18.39 28.92 -19.29
CA ASP A 152 -17.96 27.61 -18.77
C ASP A 152 -18.08 26.44 -19.75
N ILE A 153 -17.85 26.68 -21.05
CA ILE A 153 -17.79 25.60 -22.05
C ILE A 153 -16.35 25.33 -22.45
N PHE A 154 -15.62 26.37 -22.84
CA PHE A 154 -14.33 26.21 -23.49
C PHE A 154 -13.18 26.02 -22.49
N LEU A 155 -13.15 26.80 -21.41
CA LEU A 155 -12.07 26.70 -20.43
C LEU A 155 -12.06 25.35 -19.68
N PRO A 156 -13.20 24.78 -19.24
CA PRO A 156 -13.22 23.45 -18.64
C PRO A 156 -12.73 22.36 -19.59
N ILE A 157 -13.16 22.37 -20.86
CA ILE A 157 -12.74 21.34 -21.81
C ILE A 157 -11.24 21.47 -22.17
N LYS A 158 -10.71 22.70 -22.22
CA LYS A 158 -9.27 22.93 -22.35
C LYS A 158 -8.48 22.33 -21.20
N ARG A 159 -8.94 22.53 -19.96
CA ARG A 159 -8.30 21.92 -18.77
C ARG A 159 -8.38 20.40 -18.81
N LEU A 160 -9.52 19.83 -19.20
CA LEU A 160 -9.66 18.37 -19.35
C LEU A 160 -8.74 17.79 -20.42
N LEU A 161 -8.55 18.51 -21.54
CA LEU A 161 -7.57 18.12 -22.56
C LEU A 161 -6.15 18.11 -21.98
N GLN A 162 -5.75 19.17 -21.29
CA GLN A 162 -4.43 19.30 -20.65
C GLN A 162 -4.18 18.23 -19.58
N MET A 163 -5.22 17.81 -18.84
CA MET A 163 -5.16 16.71 -17.87
C MET A 163 -5.13 15.31 -18.53
N GLY A 164 -5.19 15.24 -19.87
CA GLY A 164 -5.27 13.98 -20.62
C GLY A 164 -6.56 13.19 -20.35
N GLU A 165 -7.66 13.88 -20.03
CA GLU A 165 -8.97 13.24 -19.80
C GLU A 165 -9.78 13.05 -21.08
N ILE A 166 -9.47 13.83 -22.14
CA ILE A 166 -10.10 13.69 -23.45
C ILE A 166 -9.29 12.70 -24.30
N LYS A 167 -9.91 11.62 -24.75
CA LYS A 167 -9.29 10.60 -25.59
C LYS A 167 -9.74 10.79 -27.05
N PRO A 168 -8.90 10.49 -28.06
CA PRO A 168 -7.53 9.96 -27.98
C PRO A 168 -6.45 11.07 -28.11
N SER A 169 -6.47 12.08 -27.23
CA SER A 169 -5.51 13.20 -27.30
C SER A 169 -4.05 12.78 -27.02
N LYS A 170 -3.09 13.60 -27.44
CA LYS A 170 -1.65 13.40 -27.15
C LYS A 170 -1.39 13.39 -25.65
N GLU A 171 -2.05 14.29 -24.93
CA GLU A 171 -1.99 14.43 -23.47
C GLU A 171 -2.48 13.15 -22.77
N ALA A 172 -3.55 12.53 -23.28
CA ALA A 172 -4.01 11.24 -22.79
C ALA A 172 -2.96 10.14 -23.06
N VAL A 173 -2.37 10.10 -24.26
CA VAL A 173 -1.31 9.13 -24.61
C VAL A 173 -0.11 9.26 -23.69
N GLU A 174 0.40 10.48 -23.48
CA GLU A 174 1.51 10.78 -22.57
C GLU A 174 1.20 10.29 -21.15
N LYS A 175 0.00 10.60 -20.65
CA LYS A 175 -0.49 10.12 -19.34
C LYS A 175 -0.52 8.60 -19.24
N PHE A 176 -0.89 7.88 -20.30
CA PHE A 176 -0.85 6.41 -20.31
C PHE A 176 0.59 5.88 -20.33
N ILE A 177 1.46 6.46 -21.15
CA ILE A 177 2.87 6.04 -21.27
C ILE A 177 3.63 6.29 -19.96
N GLU A 178 3.42 7.43 -19.31
CA GLU A 178 4.08 7.78 -18.05
C GLU A 178 3.69 6.84 -16.88
N ARG A 179 2.46 6.29 -16.91
CA ARG A 179 1.96 5.39 -15.86
C ARG A 179 2.62 4.01 -15.89
N GLY A 180 3.03 3.52 -17.05
CA GLY A 180 3.58 2.17 -17.22
C GLY A 180 4.83 1.94 -16.36
N PRO A 181 5.93 2.69 -16.59
CA PRO A 181 7.17 2.53 -15.84
C PRO A 181 7.00 2.72 -14.33
N LYS A 182 6.20 3.71 -13.89
CA LYS A 182 5.92 3.93 -12.47
C LYS A 182 5.26 2.72 -11.80
N ARG A 183 4.39 2.02 -12.51
CA ARG A 183 3.74 0.79 -11.99
C ARG A 183 4.74 -0.37 -11.90
N VAL A 184 5.63 -0.52 -12.86
CA VAL A 184 6.71 -1.54 -12.83
C VAL A 184 7.63 -1.29 -11.65
N GLN A 185 8.17 -0.07 -11.53
CA GLN A 185 9.05 0.33 -10.42
C GLN A 185 8.38 0.13 -9.05
N ARG A 186 7.06 0.41 -8.96
CA ARG A 186 6.30 0.15 -7.73
C ARG A 186 6.33 -1.34 -7.34
N VAL A 187 6.16 -2.25 -8.30
CA VAL A 187 6.20 -3.70 -8.04
C VAL A 187 7.61 -4.15 -7.67
N GLU A 188 8.64 -3.64 -8.36
CA GLU A 188 10.04 -3.96 -8.08
C GLU A 188 10.47 -3.58 -6.67
N ASN A 189 10.02 -2.41 -6.19
CA ASN A 189 10.30 -1.97 -4.83
C ASN A 189 9.44 -2.73 -3.79
N ALA A 190 8.15 -2.90 -4.07
CA ALA A 190 7.22 -3.52 -3.13
C ALA A 190 7.56 -4.99 -2.85
N LYS A 191 7.96 -5.75 -3.87
CA LYS A 191 8.30 -7.18 -3.70
C LYS A 191 9.49 -7.38 -2.76
N ILE A 192 10.51 -6.52 -2.86
CA ILE A 192 11.71 -6.61 -2.02
C ILE A 192 11.35 -6.34 -0.56
N TYR A 193 10.64 -5.23 -0.32
CA TYR A 193 10.22 -4.85 1.03
C TYR A 193 9.35 -5.93 1.66
N MET A 194 8.33 -6.41 0.95
CA MET A 194 7.40 -7.42 1.44
C MET A 194 8.12 -8.72 1.81
N VAL A 195 8.97 -9.24 0.92
CA VAL A 195 9.67 -10.52 1.17
C VAL A 195 10.65 -10.39 2.33
N VAL A 196 11.47 -9.34 2.34
CA VAL A 196 12.53 -9.17 3.34
C VAL A 196 11.93 -8.92 4.73
N GLU A 197 10.91 -8.07 4.84
CA GLU A 197 10.25 -7.74 6.11
C GLU A 197 9.56 -8.97 6.72
N ASP A 198 8.79 -9.71 5.93
CA ASP A 198 8.04 -10.87 6.43
C ASP A 198 8.98 -12.05 6.76
N CYS A 199 10.02 -12.28 5.94
CA CYS A 199 11.03 -13.30 6.25
C CYS A 199 11.79 -12.97 7.53
N TYR A 200 12.16 -11.69 7.72
CA TYR A 200 12.80 -11.22 8.94
C TYR A 200 11.94 -11.50 10.18
N TYR A 201 10.67 -11.06 10.19
CA TYR A 201 9.82 -11.24 11.37
C TYR A 201 9.48 -12.72 11.61
N ALA A 202 9.22 -13.49 10.55
CA ALA A 202 8.98 -14.92 10.68
C ALA A 202 10.15 -15.63 11.38
N MET A 203 11.39 -15.28 11.04
CA MET A 203 12.58 -15.87 11.67
C MET A 203 12.83 -15.32 13.07
N LEU A 204 12.73 -14.00 13.27
CA LEU A 204 12.97 -13.38 14.56
C LEU A 204 11.95 -13.84 15.61
N GLU A 205 10.65 -13.78 15.30
CA GLU A 205 9.60 -14.10 16.25
C GLU A 205 9.54 -15.60 16.57
N SER A 206 9.81 -16.47 15.59
CA SER A 206 9.91 -17.90 15.86
C SER A 206 11.09 -18.24 16.77
N ALA A 207 12.24 -17.54 16.61
CA ALA A 207 13.37 -17.65 17.53
C ALA A 207 13.01 -17.13 18.94
N GLN A 208 12.40 -15.96 19.03
CA GLN A 208 11.94 -15.38 20.31
C GLN A 208 10.95 -16.32 21.01
N ALA A 209 10.03 -16.94 20.27
CA ALA A 209 9.07 -17.90 20.82
C ALA A 209 9.77 -19.11 21.46
N VAL A 210 10.79 -19.67 20.80
CA VAL A 210 11.59 -20.78 21.38
C VAL A 210 12.30 -20.34 22.66
N LEU A 211 12.89 -19.14 22.67
CA LEU A 211 13.59 -18.61 23.85
C LEU A 211 12.62 -18.32 25.01
N MET A 212 11.46 -17.74 24.72
CA MET A 212 10.36 -17.57 25.68
C MET A 212 9.87 -18.90 26.23
N PHE A 213 9.77 -19.90 25.36
CA PHE A 213 9.40 -21.24 25.76
C PHE A 213 10.43 -21.86 26.71
N LEU A 214 11.71 -21.50 26.60
CA LEU A 214 12.77 -21.87 27.55
C LEU A 214 12.74 -21.04 28.86
N GLY A 215 11.85 -20.06 28.97
CA GLY A 215 11.71 -19.18 30.14
C GLY A 215 12.58 -17.93 30.10
N LYS A 216 13.19 -17.62 28.95
CA LYS A 216 13.93 -16.37 28.74
C LYS A 216 12.98 -15.25 28.30
N ALA A 217 13.36 -13.99 28.55
CA ALA A 217 12.68 -12.86 27.93
C ALA A 217 12.96 -12.84 26.41
N PRO A 218 12.03 -12.37 25.57
CA PRO A 218 12.27 -12.25 24.14
C PRO A 218 13.41 -11.23 23.89
N PRO A 219 14.51 -11.62 23.23
CA PRO A 219 15.61 -10.70 22.98
C PRO A 219 15.23 -9.65 21.94
N ARG A 220 15.91 -8.50 22.00
CA ARG A 220 15.88 -7.50 20.91
C ARG A 220 16.49 -8.10 19.64
N PRO A 221 16.15 -7.61 18.44
CA PRO A 221 16.69 -8.14 17.19
C PRO A 221 18.21 -8.25 17.15
N SER A 222 18.94 -7.24 17.66
CA SER A 222 20.40 -7.22 17.70
C SER A 222 21.02 -8.26 18.64
N ASP A 223 20.27 -8.70 19.65
CA ASP A 223 20.72 -9.66 20.66
C ASP A 223 20.25 -11.09 20.35
N ALA A 224 19.27 -11.26 19.45
CA ALA A 224 18.60 -12.53 19.19
C ALA A 224 19.57 -13.64 18.76
N ALA A 225 20.49 -13.35 17.84
CA ALA A 225 21.47 -14.32 17.38
C ALA A 225 22.40 -14.80 18.50
N ARG A 226 22.89 -13.90 19.35
CA ARG A 226 23.72 -14.24 20.51
C ARG A 226 22.96 -15.12 21.50
N GLU A 227 21.73 -14.77 21.83
CA GLU A 227 20.90 -15.56 22.74
C GLU A 227 20.56 -16.94 22.16
N MET A 228 20.32 -17.05 20.85
CA MET A 228 20.12 -18.34 20.20
C MET A 228 21.36 -19.23 20.28
N ARG A 229 22.57 -18.68 20.06
CA ARG A 229 23.81 -19.47 20.21
C ARG A 229 23.94 -20.05 21.60
N ALA A 230 23.85 -19.19 22.61
CA ALA A 230 23.99 -19.59 24.01
C ALA A 230 22.91 -20.60 24.46
N SER A 231 21.68 -20.44 23.98
CA SER A 231 20.55 -21.24 24.48
C SER A 231 20.26 -22.50 23.68
N LEU A 232 20.62 -22.52 22.39
CA LEU A 232 20.19 -23.55 21.44
C LEU A 232 21.38 -24.22 20.75
N VAL A 233 22.43 -23.48 20.36
CA VAL A 233 23.57 -24.05 19.65
C VAL A 233 24.56 -24.71 20.62
N GLU A 234 24.98 -24.01 21.67
CA GLU A 234 25.90 -24.55 22.69
C GLU A 234 25.35 -25.84 23.33
N PRO A 235 24.06 -25.94 23.70
CA PRO A 235 23.48 -27.18 24.21
C PRO A 235 23.17 -28.22 23.11
N LYS A 236 23.54 -27.95 21.85
CA LYS A 236 23.36 -28.81 20.67
C LYS A 236 21.90 -29.12 20.32
N PHE A 237 21.00 -28.19 20.61
CA PHE A 237 19.61 -28.27 20.13
C PHE A 237 19.48 -27.80 18.68
N LEU A 238 20.27 -26.81 18.26
CA LEU A 238 20.17 -26.16 16.96
C LEU A 238 21.54 -26.09 16.26
N GLU A 239 21.54 -26.19 14.93
CA GLU A 239 22.74 -25.99 14.12
C GLU A 239 23.07 -24.49 13.94
N GLU A 240 24.36 -24.15 13.90
CA GLU A 240 24.83 -22.76 13.73
C GLU A 240 24.33 -22.09 12.43
N LYS A 241 24.04 -22.87 11.38
CA LYS A 241 23.51 -22.33 10.11
C LYS A 241 22.23 -21.51 10.29
N PHE A 242 21.36 -21.90 11.23
CA PHE A 242 20.11 -21.19 11.46
C PHE A 242 20.36 -19.83 12.09
N VAL A 243 21.29 -19.74 13.05
CA VAL A 243 21.67 -18.45 13.64
C VAL A 243 22.25 -17.52 12.57
N LYS A 244 23.11 -18.02 11.68
CA LYS A 244 23.64 -17.24 10.56
C LYS A 244 22.53 -16.73 9.64
N HIS A 245 21.55 -17.57 9.30
CA HIS A 245 20.41 -17.12 8.48
C HIS A 245 19.67 -15.95 9.15
N LEU A 246 19.50 -15.98 10.48
CA LEU A 246 18.86 -14.89 11.22
C LEU A 246 19.71 -13.60 11.19
N GLU A 247 21.03 -13.70 11.36
CA GLU A 247 21.94 -12.55 11.26
C GLU A 247 21.91 -11.91 9.87
N ASP A 248 21.98 -12.75 8.83
CA ASP A 248 22.00 -12.30 7.45
C ASP A 248 20.68 -11.57 7.09
N ILE A 249 19.51 -12.08 7.48
CA ILE A 249 18.24 -11.40 7.22
C ILE A 249 18.09 -10.11 8.03
N ILE A 250 18.63 -10.03 9.26
CA ILE A 250 18.68 -8.78 10.04
C ILE A 250 19.48 -7.72 9.28
N LEU A 251 20.62 -8.10 8.69
CA LEU A 251 21.47 -7.18 7.93
C LEU A 251 20.78 -6.73 6.64
N ILE A 252 20.23 -7.66 5.88
CA ILE A 252 19.55 -7.36 4.61
C ILE A 252 18.35 -6.46 4.83
N ARG A 253 17.55 -6.70 5.89
CA ARG A 253 16.44 -5.81 6.25
C ARG A 253 16.92 -4.38 6.49
N LYS A 254 18.01 -4.19 7.25
CA LYS A 254 18.58 -2.85 7.49
C LYS A 254 19.05 -2.19 6.19
N ASP A 255 19.66 -2.95 5.28
CA ASP A 255 20.12 -2.41 4.01
C ASP A 255 18.96 -2.02 3.08
N VAL A 256 17.87 -2.78 3.10
CA VAL A 256 16.62 -2.43 2.39
C VAL A 256 15.96 -1.19 3.03
N GLU A 257 15.86 -1.14 4.35
CA GLU A 257 15.27 -0.02 5.12
C GLU A 257 16.03 1.29 4.86
N HIS A 258 17.37 1.23 4.82
CA HIS A 258 18.23 2.37 4.52
C HIS A 258 18.45 2.61 3.02
N LYS A 259 17.71 1.91 2.15
CA LYS A 259 17.80 2.02 0.68
C LYS A 259 19.21 1.83 0.12
N LYS A 260 20.08 1.11 0.83
CA LYS A 260 21.40 0.66 0.35
C LYS A 260 21.25 -0.49 -0.65
N ARG A 261 20.17 -1.26 -0.51
CA ARG A 261 19.83 -2.37 -1.39
C ARG A 261 18.46 -2.14 -2.02
N GLN A 262 18.48 -1.65 -3.26
CA GLN A 262 17.27 -1.25 -3.99
C GLN A 262 16.85 -2.27 -5.05
N GLU A 263 17.74 -3.19 -5.42
CA GLU A 263 17.49 -4.21 -6.42
C GLU A 263 17.90 -5.58 -5.87
N MET A 264 17.03 -6.57 -6.09
CA MET A 264 17.28 -7.97 -5.77
C MET A 264 16.68 -8.84 -6.87
N ALA A 265 17.42 -9.87 -7.26
CA ALA A 265 16.92 -10.87 -8.21
C ALA A 265 15.75 -11.65 -7.60
N GLY A 266 14.78 -12.05 -8.43
CA GLY A 266 13.65 -12.86 -7.96
C GLY A 266 14.09 -14.16 -7.30
N GLN A 267 15.10 -14.83 -7.87
CA GLN A 267 15.70 -16.03 -7.31
C GLN A 267 16.22 -15.81 -5.88
N GLU A 268 16.85 -14.66 -5.62
CA GLU A 268 17.36 -14.36 -4.28
C GLU A 268 16.21 -14.16 -3.27
N LEU A 269 15.11 -13.53 -3.69
CA LEU A 269 13.92 -13.40 -2.86
C LEU A 269 13.32 -14.79 -2.54
N ASP A 270 13.26 -15.69 -3.52
CA ASP A 270 12.80 -17.07 -3.33
C ASP A 270 13.72 -17.86 -2.38
N GLU A 271 15.04 -17.65 -2.45
CA GLU A 271 15.99 -18.23 -1.51
C GLU A 271 15.75 -17.76 -0.08
N TRP A 272 15.44 -16.48 0.14
CA TRP A 272 15.07 -15.96 1.47
C TRP A 272 13.78 -16.57 2.01
N ILE A 273 12.76 -16.71 1.16
CA ILE A 273 11.52 -17.41 1.50
C ILE A 273 11.82 -18.87 1.89
N GLY A 274 12.69 -19.55 1.15
CA GLY A 274 13.14 -20.90 1.43
C GLY A 274 13.82 -21.03 2.80
N LYS A 275 14.80 -20.16 3.07
CA LYS A 275 15.51 -20.10 4.36
C LYS A 275 14.57 -19.83 5.52
N ALA A 276 13.64 -18.89 5.37
CA ALA A 276 12.65 -18.56 6.41
C ALA A 276 11.72 -19.75 6.69
N LYS A 277 11.24 -20.46 5.66
CA LYS A 277 10.42 -21.68 5.81
C LYS A 277 11.17 -22.78 6.57
N GLU A 278 12.42 -23.06 6.21
CA GLU A 278 13.25 -24.05 6.89
C GLU A 278 13.47 -23.65 8.36
N PHE A 279 13.80 -22.39 8.60
CA PHE A 279 14.05 -21.85 9.93
C PHE A 279 12.82 -21.97 10.84
N VAL A 280 11.65 -21.49 10.39
CA VAL A 280 10.40 -21.56 11.17
C VAL A 280 10.04 -23.01 11.49
N LYS A 281 10.16 -23.91 10.51
CA LYS A 281 9.90 -25.34 10.71
C LYS A 281 10.82 -25.92 11.78
N GLU A 282 12.10 -25.54 11.79
CA GLU A 282 13.04 -26.02 12.80
C GLU A 282 12.73 -25.46 14.20
N MET A 283 12.37 -24.18 14.31
CA MET A 283 11.94 -23.58 15.58
C MET A 283 10.69 -24.28 16.14
N GLN A 284 9.72 -24.62 15.29
CA GLN A 284 8.52 -25.36 15.70
C GLN A 284 8.86 -26.76 16.24
N LYS A 285 9.76 -27.50 15.56
CA LYS A 285 10.25 -28.80 16.07
C LYS A 285 10.96 -28.65 17.41
N LEU A 286 11.74 -27.59 17.58
CA LEU A 286 12.44 -27.32 18.83
C LEU A 286 11.47 -27.11 20.00
N ILE A 287 10.38 -26.37 19.81
CA ILE A 287 9.36 -26.20 20.85
C ILE A 287 8.83 -27.56 21.31
N VAL A 288 8.49 -28.44 20.36
CA VAL A 288 8.02 -29.81 20.67
C VAL A 288 9.08 -30.61 21.43
N LYS A 289 10.32 -30.60 20.96
CA LYS A 289 11.45 -31.31 21.59
C LYS A 289 11.70 -30.82 23.02
N VAL A 290 11.65 -29.50 23.24
CA VAL A 290 11.83 -28.90 24.57
C VAL A 290 10.66 -29.23 25.48
N GLU A 291 9.41 -29.26 24.99
CA GLU A 291 8.23 -29.65 25.80
C GLU A 291 8.35 -31.11 26.25
N ILE A 292 8.76 -32.02 25.36
CA ILE A 292 9.03 -33.42 25.68
C ILE A 292 10.04 -33.50 26.84
N LEU A 293 11.22 -32.89 26.68
CA LEU A 293 12.28 -32.91 27.70
C LEU A 293 11.81 -32.32 29.04
N LYS A 294 11.03 -31.23 29.01
CA LYS A 294 10.46 -30.62 30.22
C LYS A 294 9.50 -31.58 30.93
N ARG A 295 8.62 -32.26 30.20
CA ARG A 295 7.67 -33.23 30.77
C ARG A 295 8.39 -34.44 31.34
N GLU A 296 9.34 -35.00 30.61
CA GLU A 296 10.16 -36.13 31.08
C GLU A 296 10.87 -35.76 32.37
N ASN A 297 11.53 -34.60 32.41
CA ASN A 297 12.22 -34.13 33.61
C ASN A 297 11.27 -33.95 34.79
N MET A 298 10.05 -33.42 34.57
CA MET A 298 9.06 -33.27 35.64
C MET A 298 8.59 -34.62 36.19
N VAL A 299 8.30 -35.59 35.32
CA VAL A 299 7.88 -36.94 35.71
C VAL A 299 9.01 -37.64 36.46
N MET A 300 10.22 -37.64 35.90
CA MET A 300 11.38 -38.31 36.48
C MET A 300 11.78 -37.71 37.83
N LYS A 301 11.75 -36.37 37.97
CA LYS A 301 11.98 -35.71 39.27
C LYS A 301 10.90 -36.04 40.29
N SER A 302 9.63 -36.02 39.90
CA SER A 302 8.53 -36.32 40.82
C SER A 302 8.61 -37.79 41.28
N HIS A 303 8.92 -38.71 40.38
CA HIS A 303 9.18 -40.13 40.69
C HIS A 303 10.35 -40.30 41.66
N ALA A 304 11.50 -39.66 41.36
CA ALA A 304 12.69 -39.75 42.20
C ALA A 304 12.44 -39.22 43.62
N ILE A 305 11.82 -38.04 43.74
CA ILE A 305 11.50 -37.43 45.02
C ILE A 305 10.52 -38.29 45.84
N MET A 306 9.48 -38.84 45.19
CA MET A 306 8.55 -39.76 45.84
C MET A 306 9.30 -40.98 46.40
N ARG A 307 10.17 -41.59 45.57
CA ARG A 307 10.99 -42.75 45.95
C ARG A 307 11.93 -42.46 47.11
N GLU A 308 12.67 -41.36 47.06
CA GLU A 308 13.62 -40.94 48.09
C GLU A 308 12.92 -40.61 49.42
N THR A 309 11.77 -39.93 49.36
CA THR A 309 10.96 -39.61 50.54
C THR A 309 10.46 -40.89 51.21
N THR A 310 9.95 -41.85 50.43
CA THR A 310 9.53 -43.16 50.93
C THR A 310 10.68 -43.94 51.57
N ILE A 311 11.86 -43.98 50.93
CA ILE A 311 13.05 -44.62 51.50
C ILE A 311 13.43 -43.98 52.84
N THR A 312 13.37 -42.66 52.92
CA THR A 312 13.68 -41.91 54.15
C THR A 312 12.73 -42.26 55.28
N LEU A 313 11.42 -42.35 55.01
CA LEU A 313 10.42 -42.78 56.00
C LEU A 313 10.65 -44.22 56.45
N LEU A 314 10.85 -45.15 55.50
CA LEU A 314 11.10 -46.55 55.83
C LEU A 314 12.36 -46.71 56.70
N ARG A 315 13.42 -45.97 56.40
CA ARG A 315 14.65 -45.96 57.20
C ARG A 315 14.40 -45.41 58.60
N ALA A 316 13.69 -44.29 58.74
CA ALA A 316 13.37 -43.71 60.04
C ALA A 316 12.47 -44.62 60.90
N LEU A 317 11.73 -45.54 60.27
CA LEU A 317 10.93 -46.56 60.97
C LEU A 317 11.68 -47.86 61.25
N ASP A 318 12.95 -47.98 60.84
CA ASP A 318 13.71 -49.24 60.84
C ASP A 318 12.99 -50.37 60.10
N ARG A 319 12.25 -50.00 59.04
CA ARG A 319 11.50 -50.89 58.14
C ARG A 319 12.04 -50.87 56.71
N LEU A 320 13.27 -50.38 56.54
CA LEU A 320 13.91 -50.41 55.23
C LEU A 320 14.32 -51.86 54.90
N PRO A 321 13.93 -52.40 53.73
CA PRO A 321 14.35 -53.74 53.33
C PRO A 321 15.88 -53.90 53.32
N LYS A 322 16.37 -55.02 53.84
CA LYS A 322 17.81 -55.33 53.89
C LYS A 322 18.37 -55.79 52.54
N GLU A 323 17.50 -56.26 51.64
CA GLU A 323 17.89 -56.65 50.28
C GLU A 323 17.99 -55.43 49.36
N GLU A 324 19.16 -55.22 48.76
CA GLU A 324 19.45 -54.07 47.89
C GLU A 324 18.53 -54.00 46.65
N LYS A 325 18.02 -55.14 46.18
CA LYS A 325 17.10 -55.24 45.03
C LYS A 325 15.62 -55.24 45.40
N PHE A 326 15.27 -55.05 46.67
CA PHE A 326 13.87 -55.12 47.08
C PHE A 326 13.02 -54.01 46.42
N PRO A 327 11.87 -54.33 45.82
CA PRO A 327 10.99 -53.33 45.22
C PRO A 327 10.44 -52.36 46.28
N ILE A 328 10.94 -51.11 46.27
CA ILE A 328 10.56 -50.08 47.24
C ILE A 328 9.04 -49.86 47.28
N GLY A 329 8.33 -49.98 46.15
CA GLY A 329 6.87 -49.87 46.10
C GLY A 329 6.14 -50.92 46.95
N LYS A 330 6.67 -52.16 47.04
CA LYS A 330 6.08 -53.20 47.90
C LYS A 330 6.29 -52.90 49.38
N ALA A 331 7.48 -52.41 49.74
CA ALA A 331 7.78 -52.00 51.11
C ALA A 331 6.94 -50.77 51.51
N PHE A 332 6.75 -49.85 50.58
CA PHE A 332 5.89 -48.68 50.77
C PHE A 332 4.47 -49.09 51.16
N HIS A 333 3.88 -49.99 50.39
CA HIS A 333 2.54 -50.50 50.66
C HIS A 333 2.47 -51.19 52.03
N LYS A 334 3.31 -52.21 52.24
CA LYS A 334 3.24 -53.08 53.42
C LYS A 334 3.59 -52.39 54.74
N GLU A 335 4.60 -51.51 54.75
CA GLU A 335 5.14 -50.97 56.00
C GLU A 335 4.62 -49.56 56.33
N LEU A 336 4.12 -48.80 55.34
CA LEU A 336 3.59 -47.44 55.55
C LEU A 336 2.08 -47.33 55.29
N VAL A 337 1.54 -47.96 54.24
CA VAL A 337 0.14 -47.78 53.83
C VAL A 337 -0.82 -48.75 54.54
N GLU A 338 -0.57 -50.06 54.48
CA GLU A 338 -1.38 -51.09 55.17
C GLU A 338 -1.54 -50.81 56.68
N PRO A 339 -0.49 -50.35 57.41
CA PRO A 339 -0.62 -50.03 58.83
C PRO A 339 -1.32 -48.68 59.11
N GLY A 340 -1.81 -47.98 58.08
CA GLY A 340 -2.52 -46.70 58.19
C GLY A 340 -1.62 -45.49 58.49
N LYS A 341 -0.29 -45.63 58.41
CA LYS A 341 0.65 -44.52 58.68
C LYS A 341 0.68 -43.48 57.55
N VAL A 342 0.36 -43.90 56.33
CA VAL A 342 0.26 -43.07 55.13
C VAL A 342 -1.05 -43.40 54.42
N SER A 343 -1.76 -42.37 53.92
CA SER A 343 -3.02 -42.55 53.20
C SER A 343 -2.86 -43.38 51.91
N GLN A 344 -3.87 -44.20 51.60
CA GLN A 344 -3.97 -44.99 50.36
C GLN A 344 -3.77 -44.14 49.09
N ASN A 345 -4.24 -42.89 49.09
CA ASN A 345 -4.09 -41.98 47.96
C ASN A 345 -2.63 -41.82 47.50
N TYR A 346 -1.66 -41.92 48.42
CA TYR A 346 -0.24 -41.83 48.07
C TYR A 346 0.30 -43.09 47.41
N LEU A 347 -0.33 -44.25 47.63
CA LEU A 347 -0.03 -45.46 46.87
C LEU A 347 -0.53 -45.32 45.42
N ASP A 348 -1.69 -44.72 45.21
CA ASP A 348 -2.21 -44.45 43.87
C ASP A 348 -1.29 -43.48 43.11
N VAL A 349 -0.82 -42.43 43.79
CA VAL A 349 0.20 -41.51 43.25
C VAL A 349 1.49 -42.25 42.89
N TRP A 350 1.96 -43.15 43.76
CA TRP A 350 3.14 -43.99 43.46
C TRP A 350 2.94 -44.81 42.19
N ASN A 351 1.84 -45.55 42.10
CA ASN A 351 1.53 -46.41 40.96
C ASN A 351 1.42 -45.60 39.67
N ARG A 352 0.75 -44.45 39.72
CA ARG A 352 0.64 -43.54 38.58
C ARG A 352 2.00 -43.01 38.14
N LEU A 353 2.90 -42.66 39.07
CA LEU A 353 4.26 -42.20 38.75
C LEU A 353 5.13 -43.31 38.14
N GLU A 354 4.98 -44.57 38.55
CA GLU A 354 5.65 -45.72 37.92
C GLU A 354 5.16 -45.93 36.48
N GLU A 355 3.86 -45.82 36.24
CA GLU A 355 3.27 -45.88 34.90
C GLU A 355 3.78 -44.73 34.01
N MET A 356 3.74 -43.49 34.51
CA MET A 356 4.27 -42.32 33.80
C MET A 356 5.76 -42.49 33.47
N LYS A 357 6.56 -43.02 34.40
CA LYS A 357 7.99 -43.31 34.18
C LYS A 357 8.20 -44.37 33.10
N LYS A 358 7.33 -45.39 33.04
CA LYS A 358 7.37 -46.39 31.97
C LYS A 358 7.09 -45.75 30.61
N LEU A 359 6.05 -44.92 30.51
CA LEU A 359 5.72 -44.18 29.30
C LEU A 359 6.86 -43.25 28.85
N VAL A 360 7.54 -42.58 29.79
CA VAL A 360 8.75 -41.79 29.50
C VAL A 360 9.85 -42.65 28.90
N LYS A 361 10.13 -43.84 29.46
CA LYS A 361 11.14 -44.77 28.92
C LYS A 361 10.79 -45.31 27.52
N GLU A 362 9.50 -45.38 27.20
CA GLU A 362 8.99 -45.76 25.88
C GLU A 362 8.97 -44.59 24.88
N GLY A 363 9.36 -43.38 25.29
CA GLY A 363 9.30 -42.17 24.45
C GLY A 363 7.88 -41.62 24.26
N LYS A 364 6.91 -42.04 25.08
CA LYS A 364 5.48 -41.71 24.99
C LYS A 364 5.04 -40.67 26.02
N VAL A 365 5.94 -39.77 26.43
CA VAL A 365 5.62 -38.75 27.45
C VAL A 365 4.50 -37.80 27.02
N MET A 366 4.29 -37.62 25.71
CA MET A 366 3.24 -36.75 25.18
C MET A 366 1.84 -37.32 25.36
N ASP A 367 1.71 -38.64 25.54
CA ASP A 367 0.45 -39.33 25.82
C ASP A 367 -0.04 -39.03 27.25
N ILE A 368 0.83 -38.51 28.11
CA ILE A 368 0.51 -38.12 29.47
C ILE A 368 -0.06 -36.70 29.48
N PRO A 369 -1.31 -36.48 29.94
CA PRO A 369 -1.87 -35.14 30.06
C PRO A 369 -1.00 -34.25 30.97
N LYS A 370 -0.69 -33.03 30.50
CA LYS A 370 0.15 -32.09 31.26
C LYS A 370 -0.44 -31.76 32.64
N SER A 371 -1.76 -31.64 32.73
CA SER A 371 -2.49 -31.43 33.99
C SER A 371 -2.25 -32.57 34.98
N ASP A 372 -2.20 -33.82 34.52
CA ASP A 372 -1.93 -34.98 35.36
C ASP A 372 -0.49 -34.95 35.89
N ILE A 373 0.51 -34.66 35.04
CA ILE A 373 1.91 -34.49 35.48
C ILE A 373 2.03 -33.43 36.60
N LEU A 374 1.36 -32.29 36.42
CA LEU A 374 1.35 -31.20 37.42
C LEU A 374 0.62 -31.61 38.70
N MET A 375 -0.48 -32.33 38.58
CA MET A 375 -1.26 -32.85 39.72
C MET A 375 -0.43 -33.84 40.54
N GLN A 376 0.19 -34.83 39.90
CA GLN A 376 1.06 -35.80 40.61
C GLN A 376 2.24 -35.10 41.29
N ARG A 377 2.84 -34.11 40.64
CA ARG A 377 3.92 -33.30 41.24
C ARG A 377 3.46 -32.58 42.51
N GLU A 378 2.24 -32.05 42.53
CA GLU A 378 1.69 -31.40 43.73
C GLU A 378 1.36 -32.42 44.84
N TYR A 379 0.85 -33.61 44.48
CA TYR A 379 0.68 -34.69 45.45
C TYR A 379 2.00 -35.12 46.08
N VAL A 380 3.07 -35.24 45.29
CA VAL A 380 4.42 -35.54 45.81
C VAL A 380 4.88 -34.44 46.78
N ARG A 381 4.65 -33.15 46.48
CA ARG A 381 4.97 -32.06 47.42
C ARG A 381 4.17 -32.13 48.73
N LYS A 382 2.89 -32.52 48.67
CA LYS A 382 2.08 -32.75 49.86
C LYS A 382 2.63 -33.92 50.67
N PHE A 383 3.00 -35.02 50.00
CA PHE A 383 3.61 -36.19 50.63
C PHE A 383 4.90 -35.83 51.37
N ILE A 384 5.80 -35.04 50.76
CA ILE A 384 7.03 -34.56 51.43
C ILE A 384 6.71 -33.80 52.72
N ARG A 385 5.70 -32.92 52.69
CA ARG A 385 5.28 -32.14 53.88
C ARG A 385 4.74 -33.04 54.99
N GLU A 386 3.96 -34.06 54.63
CA GLU A 386 3.44 -35.06 55.57
C GLU A 386 4.55 -35.94 56.14
N ALA A 387 5.40 -36.48 55.27
CA ALA A 387 6.58 -37.24 55.66
C ALA A 387 7.45 -36.44 56.65
N GLY A 388 7.70 -35.17 56.36
CA GLY A 388 8.45 -34.28 57.25
C GLY A 388 7.77 -34.06 58.61
N ARG A 389 6.43 -34.01 58.68
CA ARG A 389 5.69 -33.95 59.95
C ARG A 389 5.84 -35.24 60.76
N MET A 390 5.70 -36.40 60.10
CA MET A 390 5.88 -37.72 60.73
C MET A 390 7.29 -37.89 61.31
N LEU A 391 8.31 -37.48 60.57
CA LEU A 391 9.71 -37.55 61.02
C LEU A 391 9.96 -36.65 62.25
N ARG A 392 9.34 -35.47 62.31
CA ARG A 392 9.47 -34.56 63.46
C ARG A 392 8.76 -35.10 64.70
N GLN A 393 7.55 -35.64 64.57
CA GLN A 393 6.81 -36.24 65.69
C GLN A 393 7.57 -37.40 66.33
N LYS A 394 8.26 -38.21 65.52
CA LYS A 394 9.10 -39.30 66.02
C LYS A 394 10.40 -38.82 66.69
N GLY A 395 10.94 -37.68 66.26
CA GLY A 395 12.10 -37.03 66.89
C GLY A 395 11.79 -36.38 68.24
N THR A 396 10.52 -36.05 68.51
CA THR A 396 10.04 -35.59 69.83
C THR A 396 9.65 -36.74 70.78
N GLU A 397 9.61 -37.98 70.31
CA GLU A 397 9.18 -39.17 71.09
C GLU A 397 10.35 -40.12 71.45
N GLY A 398 11.50 -39.61 71.88
CA GLY A 398 12.49 -40.46 72.57
C GLY A 398 13.55 -39.68 73.35
N PRO A 399 14.15 -40.22 74.44
CA PRO A 399 13.71 -41.27 75.36
C PRO A 399 13.62 -40.70 76.80
N ASP A 400 12.54 -40.02 77.18
CA ASP A 400 12.34 -39.53 78.58
C ASP A 400 10.91 -39.81 79.07
N SER A 401 10.43 -41.03 78.85
CA SER A 401 9.17 -41.49 79.45
C SER A 401 9.19 -42.98 79.77
N LYS A 402 10.22 -43.38 80.52
CA LYS A 402 10.22 -44.58 81.36
C LYS A 402 10.96 -44.26 82.65
N GLU A 403 10.24 -43.60 83.56
CA GLU A 403 10.41 -43.84 85.01
C GLU A 403 9.42 -44.91 85.44
#